data_AF-A0A653CKE8-F1
#
_entry.id   AF-A0A653CKE8-F1
#
_cell.length_a   1.000
_cell.length_b   1.000
_cell.length_c   1.000
_cell.angle_alpha   90.00
_cell.angle_beta   90.00
_cell.angle_gamma   90.00
#
_symmetry.space_group_name_H-M   'P 1'
#
loop_
_entity.id
_entity.type
_entity.pdbx_description
1 polymer ?
#
loop_
_entity_poly.entity_id
_entity_poly.type
_entity_poly.pdbx_seq_one_letter_code
_entity_poly.pdbx_strand_id
1 'polypeptide(L)'
;MPQNQTSFEYPPIVGESERTLLYKMFERKIEEFGFPGKECLKRIICEAAQAPTKSMGIVGDIAHILLTPSSSKKEQLEEYMQAEKAGLESKCKYYHEDCQYSILSTLSRIVDFVDLLTDVS
;
A
#
# COMPACT_ATOMS: atom_id res chain seq x y z
N MET A 1 -13.65 38.12 27.91
CA MET A 1 -12.55 37.30 27.33
C MET A 1 -11.71 36.80 28.48
N PRO A 2 -11.31 35.53 28.47
CA PRO A 2 -10.06 35.13 27.80
C PRO A 2 -10.29 34.19 26.61
N GLN A 3 -9.35 34.19 25.67
CA GLN A 3 -9.19 33.18 24.62
C GLN A 3 -8.39 32.02 25.23
N ASN A 4 -8.85 30.78 25.07
CA ASN A 4 -7.99 29.62 25.30
C ASN A 4 -7.84 28.90 23.97
N GLN A 5 -6.68 29.10 23.35
CA GLN A 5 -6.27 28.52 22.08
C GLN A 5 -6.01 27.02 22.28
N THR A 6 -6.73 26.18 21.55
CA THR A 6 -6.19 24.88 21.13
C THR A 6 -5.51 25.08 19.78
N SER A 7 -4.24 25.49 19.81
CA SER A 7 -3.38 25.25 18.64
C SER A 7 -2.97 23.78 18.67
N PHE A 8 -3.63 22.99 17.83
CA PHE A 8 -3.12 21.70 17.40
C PHE A 8 -2.89 21.81 15.90
N GLU A 9 -1.79 22.44 15.49
CA GLU A 9 -1.37 22.41 14.09
C GLU A 9 -0.63 21.11 13.82
N TYR A 10 -1.42 20.05 13.68
CA TYR A 10 -1.08 18.80 12.99
C TYR A 10 -2.33 18.43 12.19
N PRO A 11 -2.16 17.89 10.97
CA PRO A 11 -3.23 17.90 9.97
C PRO A 11 -4.50 17.28 10.55
N PRO A 12 -5.67 17.90 10.32
CA PRO A 12 -6.91 17.38 10.84
C PRO A 12 -7.11 15.96 10.31
N ILE A 13 -7.11 14.96 11.20
CA ILE A 13 -7.60 13.60 10.87
C ILE A 13 -9.12 13.69 10.79
N VAL A 14 -9.62 14.48 9.83
CA VAL A 14 -11.04 14.65 9.58
C VAL A 14 -11.45 13.57 8.60
N GLY A 15 -12.11 12.53 9.11
CA GLY A 15 -12.96 11.62 8.32
C GLY A 15 -12.28 10.52 7.50
N GLU A 16 -10.95 10.49 7.34
CA GLU A 16 -10.26 9.44 6.58
C GLU A 16 -9.97 8.19 7.41
N SER A 17 -10.00 7.00 6.81
CA SER A 17 -9.67 5.77 7.54
C SER A 17 -8.16 5.62 7.67
N GLU A 18 -7.70 4.84 8.64
CA GLU A 18 -6.28 4.45 8.76
C GLU A 18 -5.72 3.90 7.45
N ARG A 19 -6.54 3.14 6.70
CA ARG A 19 -6.20 2.63 5.36
C ARG A 19 -6.06 3.73 4.31
N THR A 20 -6.94 4.71 4.30
CA THR A 20 -6.82 5.86 3.39
C THR A 20 -5.53 6.64 3.65
N LEU A 21 -5.18 6.86 4.92
CA LEU A 21 -3.93 7.53 5.28
C LEU A 21 -2.70 6.70 4.86
N LEU A 22 -2.74 5.39 5.11
CA LEU A 22 -1.68 4.46 4.72
C LEU A 22 -1.45 4.46 3.21
N TYR A 23 -2.53 4.39 2.41
CA TYR A 23 -2.41 4.37 0.95
C TYR A 23 -1.91 5.71 0.41
N LYS A 24 -2.35 6.84 0.95
CA LYS A 24 -1.75 8.15 0.62
C LYS A 24 -0.27 8.24 0.96
N MET A 25 0.16 7.62 2.06
CA MET A 25 1.58 7.58 2.41
C MET A 25 2.37 6.72 1.43
N PHE A 26 1.84 5.56 1.02
CA PHE A 26 2.47 4.73 0.00
C PHE A 26 2.51 5.41 -1.36
N GLU A 27 1.41 6.00 -1.82
CA GLU A 27 1.36 6.80 -3.06
C GLU A 27 2.47 7.85 -3.08
N ARG A 28 2.55 8.68 -2.04
CA ARG A 28 3.59 9.73 -1.93
C ARG A 28 4.99 9.14 -1.94
N LYS A 29 5.24 8.06 -1.19
CA LYS A 29 6.56 7.42 -1.17
C LYS A 29 6.95 6.88 -2.53
N ILE A 30 6.02 6.27 -3.24
CA ILE A 30 6.23 5.75 -4.60
C ILE A 30 6.52 6.91 -5.59
N GLU A 31 5.81 8.04 -5.45
CA GLU A 31 6.07 9.26 -6.22
C GLU A 31 7.44 9.87 -5.94
N GLU A 32 7.88 9.89 -4.68
CA GLU A 32 9.22 10.34 -4.28
C GLU A 32 10.33 9.49 -4.94
N PHE A 33 10.06 8.22 -5.24
CA PHE A 33 10.96 7.35 -6.02
C PHE A 33 10.87 7.54 -7.54
N GLY A 34 9.98 8.43 -8.02
CA GLY A 34 9.83 8.76 -9.44
C GLY A 34 8.83 7.90 -10.21
N PHE A 35 7.93 7.19 -9.51
CA PHE A 35 6.91 6.34 -10.12
C PHE A 35 5.48 6.90 -9.94
N PRO A 36 4.50 6.53 -10.78
CA PRO A 36 3.12 6.97 -10.62
C PRO A 36 2.48 6.33 -9.38
N GLY A 37 2.42 7.08 -8.27
CA GLY A 37 2.07 6.57 -6.94
C GLY A 37 0.81 5.72 -6.89
N LYS A 38 -0.30 6.30 -7.34
CA LYS A 38 -1.62 5.65 -7.34
C LYS A 38 -1.67 4.39 -8.20
N GLU A 39 -1.19 4.48 -9.44
CA GLU A 39 -1.21 3.37 -10.39
C GLU A 39 -0.35 2.20 -9.92
N CYS A 40 0.84 2.52 -9.44
CA CYS A 40 1.74 1.54 -8.88
C CYS A 40 1.21 0.91 -7.59
N LEU A 41 0.56 1.68 -6.71
CA LEU A 41 -0.06 1.13 -5.52
C LEU A 41 -1.21 0.16 -5.86
N LYS A 42 -2.04 0.47 -6.87
CA LYS A 42 -3.05 -0.48 -7.37
C LYS A 42 -2.42 -1.77 -7.88
N ARG A 43 -1.32 -1.68 -8.64
CA ARG A 43 -0.58 -2.88 -9.08
C ARG A 43 -0.08 -3.71 -7.90
N ILE A 44 0.53 -3.08 -6.90
CA ILE A 44 1.01 -3.74 -5.67
C ILE A 44 -0.13 -4.48 -4.96
N ILE A 45 -1.27 -3.81 -4.77
CA ILE A 45 -2.45 -4.38 -4.11
C ILE A 45 -2.97 -5.59 -4.89
N CYS A 46 -3.03 -5.49 -6.21
CA CYS A 46 -3.43 -6.60 -7.07
C CYS A 46 -2.48 -7.79 -6.92
N GLU A 47 -1.17 -7.56 -7.09
CA GLU A 47 -0.15 -8.61 -7.02
C GLU A 47 -0.15 -9.28 -5.63
N ALA A 48 -0.35 -8.51 -4.55
CA ALA A 48 -0.46 -9.04 -3.18
C ALA A 48 -1.70 -9.93 -3.00
N ALA A 49 -2.85 -9.56 -3.56
CA ALA A 49 -4.07 -10.37 -3.53
C ALA A 49 -4.01 -11.61 -4.44
N GLN A 50 -3.19 -11.58 -5.48
CA GLN A 50 -2.94 -12.75 -6.35
C GLN A 50 -1.98 -13.77 -5.70
N ALA A 51 -1.09 -13.31 -4.81
CA ALA A 51 -0.06 -14.15 -4.20
C ALA A 51 -0.65 -15.15 -3.18
N PRO A 52 -0.21 -16.43 -3.20
CA PRO A 52 -0.63 -17.39 -2.19
C PRO A 52 0.00 -17.05 -0.83
N THR A 53 -0.81 -16.61 0.12
CA THR A 53 -0.37 -16.23 1.49
C THR A 53 0.42 -17.33 2.19
N LYS A 54 0.05 -18.60 1.97
CA LYS A 54 0.71 -19.77 2.59
C LYS A 54 2.19 -19.93 2.25
N SER A 55 2.71 -19.33 1.16
CA SER A 55 4.11 -19.49 0.76
C SER A 55 5.04 -18.36 1.21
N MET A 56 4.50 -17.26 1.76
CA MET A 56 5.27 -16.05 2.09
C MET A 56 5.49 -15.84 3.60
N GLY A 57 4.98 -16.76 4.44
CA GLY A 57 5.12 -16.67 5.90
C GLY A 57 4.47 -15.42 6.49
N ILE A 58 4.91 -15.02 7.69
CA ILE A 58 4.30 -13.91 8.44
C ILE A 58 4.40 -12.56 7.71
N VAL A 59 5.46 -12.36 6.93
CA VAL A 59 5.64 -11.14 6.12
C VAL A 59 4.58 -11.07 5.03
N GLY A 60 4.29 -12.20 4.38
CA GLY A 60 3.19 -12.33 3.43
C GLY A 60 1.83 -12.04 4.07
N ASP A 61 1.59 -12.58 5.26
CA ASP A 61 0.33 -12.34 5.98
C ASP A 61 0.15 -10.86 6.38
N ILE A 62 1.20 -10.20 6.87
CA ILE A 62 1.17 -8.77 7.20
C ILE A 62 0.95 -7.93 5.93
N ALA A 63 1.66 -8.22 4.84
CA ALA A 63 1.50 -7.53 3.58
C ALA A 63 0.05 -7.67 3.07
N HIS A 64 -0.52 -8.88 3.16
CA HIS A 64 -1.91 -9.11 2.78
C HIS A 64 -2.87 -8.33 3.68
N ILE A 65 -2.65 -8.22 4.99
CA ILE A 65 -3.52 -7.42 5.89
C ILE A 65 -3.51 -5.92 5.52
N LEU A 66 -2.33 -5.39 5.18
CA LEU A 66 -2.15 -3.96 4.89
C LEU A 66 -2.62 -3.60 3.47
N LEU A 67 -2.36 -4.46 2.50
CA LEU A 67 -2.57 -4.20 1.07
C LEU A 67 -3.89 -4.78 0.53
N THR A 68 -4.60 -5.59 1.29
CA THR A 68 -5.91 -6.14 0.90
C THR A 68 -6.99 -5.39 1.69
N PRO A 69 -7.60 -4.32 1.14
CA PRO A 69 -8.62 -3.52 1.79
C PRO A 69 -9.94 -4.28 1.94
N SER A 70 -9.92 -5.40 2.65
CA SER A 70 -11.07 -6.27 2.89
C SER A 70 -12.20 -5.50 3.60
N SER A 71 -13.17 -5.06 2.79
CA SER A 71 -14.48 -4.48 3.15
C SER A 71 -14.50 -3.08 3.77
N SER A 72 -13.58 -2.19 3.38
CA SER A 72 -13.66 -0.78 3.78
C SER A 72 -14.72 -0.05 2.95
N LYS A 73 -15.94 0.17 3.48
CA LYS A 73 -17.03 0.92 2.81
C LYS A 73 -16.77 2.44 2.75
N LYS A 74 -15.65 2.86 2.17
CA LYS A 74 -15.37 4.27 1.89
C LYS A 74 -15.18 4.42 0.38
N GLU A 75 -15.92 5.35 -0.20
CA GLU A 75 -15.85 5.72 -1.62
C GLU A 75 -14.42 6.01 -2.08
N GLN A 76 -13.58 6.54 -1.19
CA GLN A 76 -12.16 6.85 -1.43
C GLN A 76 -11.25 5.62 -1.63
N LEU A 77 -11.73 4.38 -1.39
CA LEU A 77 -10.94 3.15 -1.53
C LEU A 77 -11.43 2.24 -2.66
N GLU A 78 -12.46 2.65 -3.41
CA GLU A 78 -13.11 1.82 -4.42
C GLU A 78 -12.12 1.33 -5.50
N GLU A 79 -11.25 2.20 -6.00
CA GLU A 79 -10.24 1.83 -7.00
C GLU A 79 -9.22 0.81 -6.48
N TYR A 80 -8.92 0.85 -5.18
CA TYR A 80 -8.02 -0.11 -4.52
C TYR A 80 -8.71 -1.45 -4.28
N MET A 81 -10.00 -1.43 -3.96
CA MET A 81 -10.82 -2.66 -3.86
C MET A 81 -10.98 -3.34 -5.22
N GLN A 82 -11.06 -2.58 -6.31
CA GLN A 82 -11.07 -3.14 -7.66
C GLN A 82 -9.75 -3.83 -7.99
N ALA A 83 -8.62 -3.24 -7.59
CA ALA A 83 -7.31 -3.85 -7.76
C ALA A 83 -7.17 -5.16 -6.95
N GLU A 84 -7.64 -5.17 -5.70
CA GLU A 84 -7.70 -6.37 -4.85
C GLU A 84 -8.50 -7.48 -5.54
N LYS A 85 -9.72 -7.15 -6.01
CA LYS A 85 -10.60 -8.10 -6.70
C LYS A 85 -9.95 -8.64 -7.97
N ALA A 86 -9.28 -7.79 -8.75
CA ALA A 86 -8.55 -8.23 -9.92
C ALA A 86 -7.42 -9.23 -9.56
N GLY A 87 -6.76 -9.05 -8.42
CA GLY A 87 -5.75 -9.97 -7.91
C GLY A 87 -6.32 -11.36 -7.60
N LEU A 88 -7.47 -11.40 -6.91
CA LEU A 88 -8.21 -12.63 -6.64
C LEU A 88 -8.63 -13.36 -7.93
N GLU A 89 -8.91 -12.62 -9.00
CA GLU A 89 -9.24 -13.16 -10.33
C GLU A 89 -7.99 -13.43 -11.21
N SER A 90 -6.78 -13.24 -10.68
CA SER A 90 -5.51 -13.37 -11.41
C SER A 90 -5.39 -12.47 -12.66
N LYS A 91 -5.94 -11.26 -12.56
CA LYS A 91 -6.03 -10.27 -13.65
C LYS A 91 -5.10 -9.06 -13.48
N CYS A 92 -4.00 -9.19 -12.73
CA CYS A 92 -3.13 -8.04 -12.46
C CYS A 92 -2.44 -7.43 -13.68
N LYS A 93 -2.38 -8.15 -14.80
CA LYS A 93 -1.80 -7.67 -16.06
C LYS A 93 -2.33 -6.30 -16.49
N TYR A 94 -3.59 -5.96 -16.20
CA TYR A 94 -4.15 -4.64 -16.52
C TYR A 94 -3.38 -3.49 -15.87
N TYR A 95 -2.89 -3.67 -14.65
CA TYR A 95 -2.16 -2.64 -13.91
C TYR A 95 -0.67 -2.55 -14.29
N HIS A 96 -0.15 -3.46 -15.13
CA HIS A 96 1.24 -3.41 -15.58
C HIS A 96 1.48 -2.32 -16.63
N GLU A 97 0.43 -1.93 -17.38
CA GLU A 97 0.53 -0.86 -18.38
C GLU A 97 0.66 0.51 -17.70
N ASP A 98 -0.06 0.71 -16.60
CA ASP A 98 -0.07 1.97 -15.83
C ASP A 98 1.13 2.10 -14.88
N CYS A 99 1.68 0.97 -14.42
CA CYS A 99 2.92 0.95 -13.65
C CYS A 99 3.78 -0.23 -14.07
N GLN A 100 4.87 0.03 -14.79
CA GLN A 100 5.76 -1.03 -15.32
C GLN A 100 6.69 -1.64 -14.25
N TYR A 101 6.88 -0.96 -13.12
CA TYR A 101 7.74 -1.41 -12.03
C TYR A 101 6.92 -2.07 -10.93
N SER A 102 7.10 -3.38 -10.70
CA SER A 102 6.55 -4.01 -9.50
C SER A 102 7.37 -3.55 -8.31
N ILE A 103 6.82 -2.63 -7.52
CA ILE A 103 7.43 -2.23 -6.26
C ILE A 103 7.49 -3.40 -5.28
N LEU A 104 6.63 -4.42 -5.37
CA LEU A 104 6.81 -5.65 -4.58
C LEU A 104 8.12 -6.37 -4.93
N SER A 105 8.50 -6.43 -6.21
CA SER A 105 9.77 -7.01 -6.63
C SER A 105 10.99 -6.18 -6.19
N THR A 106 10.83 -4.86 -6.07
CA THR A 106 11.88 -3.95 -5.57
C THR A 106 11.94 -3.91 -4.04
N LEU A 107 10.79 -3.98 -3.36
CA LEU A 107 10.69 -4.07 -1.91
C LEU A 107 11.20 -5.41 -1.41
N SER A 108 10.99 -6.51 -2.14
CA SER A 108 11.66 -7.77 -1.84
C SER A 108 13.17 -7.56 -1.85
N ARG A 109 13.74 -6.89 -2.87
CA ARG A 109 15.18 -6.57 -2.89
C ARG A 109 15.62 -5.66 -1.75
N ILE A 110 14.77 -4.76 -1.26
CA ILE A 110 15.09 -3.86 -0.14
C ILE A 110 14.96 -4.60 1.20
N VAL A 111 13.95 -5.45 1.39
CA VAL A 111 13.80 -6.32 2.56
C VAL A 111 14.92 -7.33 2.58
N ASP A 112 15.24 -7.98 1.46
CA ASP A 112 16.41 -8.84 1.28
C ASP A 112 17.70 -8.07 1.58
N PHE A 113 17.80 -6.80 1.16
CA PHE A 113 18.96 -5.95 1.44
C PHE A 113 19.04 -5.53 2.92
N VAL A 114 17.91 -5.28 3.58
CA VAL A 114 17.84 -4.98 5.02
C VAL A 114 18.15 -6.22 5.84
N ASP A 115 17.62 -7.38 5.47
CA ASP A 115 17.90 -8.68 6.10
C ASP A 115 19.41 -9.02 5.99
N LEU A 116 20.00 -8.77 4.82
CA LEU A 116 21.44 -8.95 4.56
C LEU A 116 22.33 -7.94 5.32
N LEU A 117 21.79 -6.79 5.71
CA LEU A 117 22.45 -5.81 6.58
C LEU A 117 22.29 -6.13 8.07
N THR A 118 21.21 -6.82 8.47
CA THR A 118 20.98 -7.24 9.86
C THR A 118 21.68 -8.54 10.23
N ASP A 119 22.04 -9.39 9.27
CA ASP A 119 22.83 -10.63 9.49
C ASP A 119 24.35 -10.40 9.68
N VAL A 120 24.81 -9.14 9.68
CA VAL A 120 26.23 -8.76 9.93
C VAL A 120 26.45 -8.26 11.38
N SER A 121 25.49 -8.45 12.29
CA SER A 121 25.62 -8.07 13.72
C SER A 121 25.84 -9.26 14.64
#